data_AF-A0A2K8NXB8-F1
#
_entry.id   AF-A0A2K8NXB8-F1
#
_cell.length_a   1.000
_cell.length_b   1.000
_cell.length_c   1.000
_cell.angle_alpha   90.00
_cell.angle_beta   90.00
_cell.angle_gamma   90.00
#
_symmetry.space_group_name_H-M   'P 1'
#
loop_
_entity.id
_entity.type
_entity.pdbx_description
1 polymer ?
#
loop_
_entity_poly.entity_id
_entity_poly.type
_entity_poly.pdbx_seq_one_letter_code
_entity_poly.pdbx_strand_id
1 'polypeptide(L)'
;MYNENQLYIASSKNNGVMSYMNTSSTTKTKKTFWQRIADSNDRKRILKLIWRWVKILSFLFIIISMIWGCVQMYQDPYLIQEVTDMTGRRVYMPGVSFEIITSSLGEKPSQNWAVIVSGLNGQQYAYNVISSWGEAFSKTGSPFYGFFVYPTALLLNALIKGMSGTLNPELGNNSYGVSVIFAILFTVIIIKSISLAFTWKSQANQHKQQSFQLKQAEIQAKYKGDKSPQARQKMSAEMKALQKREGFSPFSSMAGAFASMPFLFAIYAIVRSTKSLKIANVGLIALIEKPWSQMLSGEVIYLTLLAVYLPLQIVSMLLPLVLQSIKQKSITLTDAQRKSRKKQYIMQGIFAFVFIFVVASVASGVAIYWIFSSTYQIIQTLGFFFWNQHKANRSVQEVQRRKRQEERRLAKLNK
;
A
#
# COMPACT_ATOMS: atom_id res chain seq x y z
N MET A 1 41.47 -48.11 56.80
CA MET A 1 41.33 -46.66 56.57
C MET A 1 41.88 -46.34 55.18
N TYR A 2 41.04 -46.19 54.16
CA TYR A 2 41.42 -45.52 52.92
C TYR A 2 40.19 -44.90 52.24
N ASN A 3 40.14 -43.58 52.43
CA ASN A 3 39.53 -42.46 51.70
C ASN A 3 38.51 -42.70 50.56
N GLU A 4 37.39 -41.98 50.69
CA GLU A 4 36.09 -42.14 50.03
C GLU A 4 35.84 -41.12 48.89
N ASN A 5 36.87 -40.74 48.13
CA ASN A 5 36.81 -39.47 47.37
C ASN A 5 37.04 -39.52 45.84
N GLN A 6 36.67 -40.60 45.12
CA GLN A 6 36.80 -40.61 43.64
C GLN A 6 35.70 -41.33 42.83
N LEU A 7 34.46 -41.47 43.33
CA LEU A 7 33.40 -42.14 42.54
C LEU A 7 32.04 -41.41 42.43
N TYR A 8 31.98 -40.10 42.70
CA TYR A 8 30.73 -39.31 42.58
C TYR A 8 30.82 -38.07 41.66
N ILE A 9 31.51 -38.18 40.51
CA ILE A 9 31.42 -37.19 39.42
C ILE A 9 30.80 -37.85 38.18
N ALA A 10 29.60 -38.39 38.32
CA ALA A 10 28.78 -38.85 37.18
C ALA A 10 27.29 -38.93 37.53
N SER A 11 26.67 -37.88 38.09
CA SER A 11 25.21 -37.90 38.34
C SER A 11 24.50 -36.53 38.30
N SER A 12 25.06 -35.47 37.70
CA SER A 12 24.35 -34.16 37.61
C SER A 12 23.80 -33.80 36.22
N LYS A 13 23.81 -34.73 35.25
CA LYS A 13 23.22 -34.53 33.91
C LYS A 13 22.09 -35.51 33.64
N ASN A 14 20.98 -35.45 34.38
CA ASN A 14 19.71 -35.94 33.84
C ASN A 14 18.41 -35.40 34.47
N ASN A 15 18.43 -34.25 35.15
CA ASN A 15 17.21 -33.63 35.68
C ASN A 15 16.49 -32.72 34.67
N GLY A 16 16.36 -33.18 33.41
CA GLY A 16 15.74 -32.40 32.33
C GLY A 16 14.58 -33.08 31.61
N VAL A 17 14.26 -34.35 31.90
CA VAL A 17 13.35 -35.14 31.03
C VAL A 17 12.12 -35.71 31.75
N MET A 18 12.00 -35.59 33.08
CA MET A 18 10.90 -36.21 33.85
C MET A 18 9.99 -35.20 34.56
N SER A 19 9.57 -34.11 33.89
CA SER A 19 8.54 -33.20 34.43
C SER A 19 7.26 -33.11 33.59
N TYR A 20 7.09 -33.94 32.56
CA TYR A 20 5.89 -33.94 31.70
C TYR A 20 4.88 -35.05 32.01
N MET A 21 5.15 -35.92 32.98
CA MET A 21 4.26 -37.04 33.34
C MET A 21 3.66 -36.94 34.75
N ASN A 22 3.25 -35.74 35.15
CA ASN A 22 2.28 -35.61 36.23
C ASN A 22 1.27 -34.51 35.89
N THR A 23 0.37 -34.84 34.95
CA THR A 23 -0.89 -34.12 34.84
C THR A 23 -1.91 -34.89 35.62
N SER A 24 -2.09 -34.50 36.88
CA SER A 24 -3.33 -34.78 37.60
C SER A 24 -4.50 -34.40 36.67
N SER A 25 -5.35 -35.39 36.41
CA SER A 25 -6.58 -35.29 35.64
C SER A 25 -7.57 -34.36 36.37
N THR A 26 -7.31 -33.06 36.33
CA THR A 26 -8.35 -32.07 36.59
C THR A 26 -9.26 -32.09 35.38
N THR A 27 -10.41 -32.71 35.54
CA THR A 27 -11.56 -32.65 34.64
C THR A 27 -11.96 -31.18 34.50
N LYS A 28 -11.30 -30.43 33.62
CA LYS A 28 -11.67 -29.06 33.28
C LYS A 28 -12.99 -29.16 32.52
N THR A 29 -14.10 -29.00 33.24
CA THR A 29 -15.41 -28.73 32.65
C THR A 29 -15.24 -27.66 31.57
N LYS A 30 -15.58 -27.99 30.33
CA LYS A 30 -15.48 -27.06 29.20
C LYS A 30 -16.38 -25.87 29.50
N LYS A 31 -15.80 -24.76 29.97
CA LYS A 31 -16.52 -23.48 30.16
C LYS A 31 -17.32 -23.17 28.90
N THR A 32 -18.62 -22.90 29.04
CA THR A 32 -19.50 -22.46 27.95
C THR A 32 -19.06 -21.11 27.41
N PHE A 33 -19.49 -20.74 26.20
CA PHE A 33 -19.10 -19.48 25.55
C PHE A 33 -19.36 -18.27 26.45
N TRP A 34 -20.54 -18.21 27.07
CA TRP A 34 -20.94 -17.14 27.99
C TRP A 34 -20.08 -17.10 29.26
N GLN A 35 -19.71 -18.26 29.82
CA GLN A 35 -18.80 -18.34 30.98
C GLN A 35 -17.37 -17.87 30.66
N ARG A 36 -16.91 -18.00 29.40
CA ARG A 36 -15.59 -17.50 28.97
C ARG A 36 -15.57 -15.99 28.75
N ILE A 37 -16.72 -15.37 28.43
CA ILE A 37 -16.82 -13.91 28.29
C ILE A 37 -16.84 -13.21 29.66
N ALA A 38 -17.35 -13.86 30.69
CA ALA A 38 -17.36 -13.34 32.06
C ALA A 38 -15.96 -13.26 32.70
N ASP A 39 -15.06 -14.17 32.33
CA ASP A 39 -13.67 -14.19 32.82
C ASP A 39 -12.82 -13.10 32.13
N SER A 40 -12.20 -12.22 32.91
CA SER A 40 -11.46 -11.05 32.39
C SER A 40 -10.29 -11.41 31.47
N ASN A 41 -9.65 -12.57 31.68
CA ASN A 41 -8.47 -13.00 30.93
C ASN A 41 -8.89 -13.66 29.61
N ASP A 42 -9.94 -14.49 29.66
CA ASP A 42 -10.54 -15.10 28.46
C ASP A 42 -11.24 -14.05 27.59
N ARG A 43 -11.91 -13.05 28.17
CA ARG A 43 -12.49 -11.91 27.44
C ARG A 43 -11.43 -11.14 26.66
N LYS A 44 -10.27 -10.83 27.25
CA LYS A 44 -9.15 -10.17 26.55
C LYS A 44 -8.62 -11.03 25.40
N ARG A 45 -8.57 -12.35 25.57
CA ARG A 45 -8.16 -13.29 24.52
C ARG A 45 -9.18 -13.36 23.37
N ILE A 46 -10.47 -13.43 23.69
CA ILE A 46 -11.58 -13.42 22.73
C ILE A 46 -11.61 -12.10 21.96
N LEU A 47 -11.50 -10.95 22.64
CA LEU A 47 -11.44 -9.64 21.99
C LEU A 47 -10.24 -9.52 21.03
N LYS A 48 -9.07 -10.04 21.41
CA LYS A 48 -7.90 -10.10 20.50
C LYS A 48 -8.15 -10.98 19.29
N LEU A 49 -8.83 -12.12 19.46
CA LEU A 49 -9.22 -13.01 18.38
C LEU A 49 -10.23 -12.35 17.44
N ILE A 50 -11.29 -11.75 17.97
CA ILE A 50 -12.28 -10.98 17.21
C ILE A 50 -11.58 -9.87 16.44
N TRP A 51 -10.75 -9.07 17.10
CA TRP A 51 -10.02 -7.97 16.46
C TRP A 51 -9.09 -8.45 15.33
N ARG A 52 -8.49 -9.63 15.50
CA ARG A 52 -7.66 -10.25 14.45
C ARG A 52 -8.52 -10.67 13.25
N TRP A 53 -9.67 -11.31 13.48
CA TRP A 53 -10.59 -11.70 12.41
C TRP A 53 -11.21 -10.51 11.70
N VAL A 54 -11.64 -9.48 12.45
CA VAL A 54 -12.13 -8.22 11.89
C VAL A 54 -11.10 -7.63 10.92
N LYS A 55 -9.82 -7.53 11.30
CA LYS A 55 -8.77 -7.04 10.39
C LYS A 55 -8.61 -7.87 9.13
N ILE A 56 -8.66 -9.19 9.24
CA ILE A 56 -8.52 -10.10 8.09
C ILE A 56 -9.73 -9.96 7.16
N LEU A 57 -10.94 -9.97 7.71
CA LEU A 57 -12.18 -9.82 6.96
C LEU A 57 -12.27 -8.45 6.29
N SER A 58 -11.92 -7.36 6.99
CA SER A 58 -11.83 -6.03 6.39
C SER A 58 -10.82 -5.98 5.25
N PHE A 59 -9.66 -6.60 5.42
CA PHE A 59 -8.64 -6.65 4.36
C PHE A 59 -9.12 -7.44 3.13
N LEU A 60 -9.71 -8.62 3.34
CA LEU A 60 -10.29 -9.43 2.26
C LEU A 60 -11.44 -8.70 1.57
N PHE A 61 -12.32 -8.05 2.34
CA PHE A 61 -13.41 -7.24 1.82
C PHE A 61 -12.88 -6.12 0.91
N ILE A 62 -11.86 -5.37 1.34
CA ILE A 62 -11.26 -4.31 0.52
C ILE A 62 -10.70 -4.88 -0.79
N ILE A 63 -9.98 -5.99 -0.74
CA ILE A 63 -9.41 -6.62 -1.95
C ILE A 63 -10.50 -7.09 -2.90
N ILE A 64 -11.48 -7.86 -2.40
CA ILE A 64 -12.57 -8.41 -3.21
C ILE A 64 -13.39 -7.27 -3.79
N SER A 65 -13.74 -6.28 -2.96
CA SER A 65 -14.47 -5.09 -3.39
C SER A 65 -13.72 -4.33 -4.48
N MET A 66 -12.41 -4.13 -4.34
CA MET A 66 -11.59 -3.44 -5.32
C MET A 66 -11.51 -4.22 -6.63
N ILE A 67 -11.20 -5.52 -6.57
CA ILE A 67 -11.12 -6.37 -7.77
C ILE A 67 -12.48 -6.41 -8.48
N TRP A 68 -13.58 -6.58 -7.72
CA TRP A 68 -14.93 -6.54 -8.25
C TRP A 68 -15.22 -5.20 -8.93
N GLY A 69 -14.95 -4.08 -8.26
CA GLY A 69 -15.13 -2.75 -8.82
C GLY A 69 -14.27 -2.48 -10.06
N CYS A 70 -13.04 -3.00 -10.11
CA CYS A 70 -12.18 -2.88 -11.29
C CYS A 70 -12.71 -3.71 -12.47
N VAL A 71 -13.06 -4.98 -12.25
CA VAL A 71 -13.53 -5.89 -13.31
C VAL A 71 -14.88 -5.44 -13.86
N GLN A 72 -15.77 -4.97 -12.99
CA GLN A 72 -17.09 -4.49 -13.38
C GLN A 72 -17.05 -3.34 -14.39
N MET A 73 -16.01 -2.50 -14.34
CA MET A 73 -15.82 -1.38 -15.28
C MET A 73 -15.41 -1.82 -16.69
N TYR A 74 -15.12 -3.11 -16.88
CA TYR A 74 -14.86 -3.71 -18.19
C TYR A 74 -16.01 -4.60 -18.66
N GLN A 75 -17.16 -4.54 -18.00
CA GLN A 75 -18.38 -5.26 -18.40
C GLN A 75 -19.48 -4.27 -18.76
N ASP A 76 -20.36 -4.64 -19.69
CA ASP A 76 -21.58 -3.89 -19.95
C ASP A 76 -22.46 -3.86 -18.68
N PRO A 77 -23.04 -2.71 -18.27
CA PRO A 77 -23.16 -1.43 -18.99
C PRO A 77 -22.13 -0.36 -18.55
N TYR A 78 -20.89 -0.71 -18.22
CA TYR A 78 -19.85 0.24 -17.75
C TYR A 78 -18.68 0.39 -18.72
N LEU A 79 -18.78 -0.20 -19.91
CA LEU A 79 -17.70 -0.26 -20.91
C LEU A 79 -17.38 1.14 -21.46
N ILE A 80 -16.09 1.47 -21.49
CA ILE A 80 -15.56 2.74 -22.00
C ILE A 80 -14.99 2.49 -23.40
N GLN A 81 -15.68 2.93 -24.45
CA GLN A 81 -15.14 2.95 -25.82
C GLN A 81 -14.67 4.37 -26.17
N GLU A 82 -13.75 4.57 -27.11
CA GLU A 82 -13.35 5.91 -27.60
C GLU A 82 -14.06 6.18 -28.94
N VAL A 83 -14.74 7.31 -29.07
CA VAL A 83 -15.30 7.84 -30.33
C VAL A 83 -14.82 9.26 -30.58
N THR A 84 -14.96 9.73 -31.81
CA THR A 84 -14.71 11.13 -32.15
C THR A 84 -16.02 11.92 -32.06
N ASP A 85 -16.04 13.03 -31.34
CA ASP A 85 -17.20 13.91 -31.22
C ASP A 85 -17.39 14.81 -32.47
N MET A 86 -18.47 15.61 -32.48
CA MET A 86 -18.78 16.54 -33.58
C MET A 86 -17.73 17.64 -33.80
N THR A 87 -16.80 17.82 -32.86
CA THR A 87 -15.71 18.81 -32.94
C THR A 87 -14.37 18.18 -33.36
N GLY A 88 -14.35 16.88 -33.66
CA GLY A 88 -13.13 16.15 -34.02
C GLY A 88 -12.28 15.73 -32.83
N ARG A 89 -12.76 15.93 -31.58
CA ARG A 89 -12.05 15.51 -30.37
C ARG A 89 -12.35 14.05 -30.06
N ARG A 90 -11.34 13.30 -29.63
CA ARG A 90 -11.56 11.95 -29.10
C ARG A 90 -12.25 12.06 -27.74
N VAL A 91 -13.43 11.49 -27.64
CA VAL A 91 -14.24 11.43 -26.42
C VAL A 91 -14.59 9.98 -26.12
N TYR A 92 -14.77 9.65 -24.86
CA TYR A 92 -15.18 8.29 -24.51
C TYR A 92 -16.67 8.10 -24.80
N MET A 93 -17.00 7.13 -25.66
CA MET A 93 -18.32 6.58 -25.96
C MET A 93 -18.81 5.71 -24.79
N PRO A 94 -19.98 6.03 -24.26
CA PRO A 94 -20.64 5.26 -23.21
C PRO A 94 -21.40 4.03 -23.74
N GLY A 95 -20.92 2.83 -23.43
CA GLY A 95 -21.86 1.84 -22.90
C GLY A 95 -22.21 2.34 -21.50
N VAL A 96 -23.24 3.21 -21.40
CA VAL A 96 -23.73 3.88 -20.17
C VAL A 96 -22.67 4.24 -19.10
N SER A 97 -21.60 4.92 -19.51
CA SER A 97 -20.67 5.65 -18.63
C SER A 97 -21.42 6.38 -17.52
N PHE A 98 -20.99 6.15 -16.28
CA PHE A 98 -21.46 6.90 -15.15
C PHE A 98 -20.62 8.16 -14.99
N GLU A 99 -21.28 9.25 -14.66
CA GLU A 99 -20.62 10.49 -14.27
C GLU A 99 -20.75 10.61 -12.75
N ILE A 100 -19.64 10.74 -12.05
CA ILE A 100 -19.69 11.08 -10.63
C ILE A 100 -19.81 12.60 -10.55
N ILE A 101 -20.94 13.05 -10.03
CA ILE A 101 -21.16 14.45 -9.71
C ILE A 101 -21.32 14.63 -8.22
N THR A 102 -20.84 15.77 -7.75
CA THR A 102 -20.98 16.22 -6.38
C THR A 102 -22.10 17.24 -6.31
N SER A 103 -23.35 16.78 -6.43
CA SER A 103 -24.52 17.67 -6.40
C SER A 103 -24.61 18.46 -5.09
N SER A 104 -24.11 17.89 -3.98
CA SER A 104 -23.96 18.59 -2.69
C SER A 104 -23.03 19.82 -2.77
N LEU A 105 -22.13 19.87 -3.76
CA LEU A 105 -21.25 21.00 -4.04
C LEU A 105 -21.78 21.90 -5.16
N GLY A 106 -23.01 21.68 -5.64
CA GLY A 106 -23.64 22.48 -6.70
C GLY A 106 -23.19 22.10 -8.12
N GLU A 107 -22.56 20.93 -8.29
CA GLU A 107 -22.18 20.42 -9.61
C GLU A 107 -23.43 19.96 -10.38
N LYS A 108 -23.54 20.41 -11.64
CA LYS A 108 -24.60 19.98 -12.57
C LYS A 108 -24.07 18.87 -13.48
N PRO A 109 -24.89 17.84 -13.78
CA PRO A 109 -24.50 16.79 -14.72
C PRO A 109 -24.15 17.36 -16.09
N SER A 110 -23.24 16.70 -16.79
CA SER A 110 -23.03 16.95 -18.21
C SER A 110 -24.33 16.63 -18.97
N GLN A 111 -24.70 17.49 -19.92
CA GLN A 111 -25.84 17.21 -20.80
C GLN A 111 -25.46 16.10 -21.79
N ASN A 112 -26.44 15.28 -22.15
CA ASN A 112 -26.35 14.08 -23.00
C ASN A 112 -25.30 14.16 -24.12
N TRP A 113 -24.63 13.04 -24.41
CA TRP A 113 -23.81 12.93 -25.60
C TRP A 113 -24.67 12.43 -26.76
N ALA A 114 -24.51 13.05 -27.93
CA ALA A 114 -25.07 12.57 -29.20
C ALA A 114 -23.96 11.89 -29.99
N VAL A 115 -24.12 10.63 -30.37
CA VAL A 115 -23.22 9.98 -31.34
C VAL A 115 -23.98 9.58 -32.59
N ILE A 116 -23.38 9.90 -33.72
CA ILE A 116 -23.77 9.39 -35.03
C ILE A 116 -23.13 8.01 -35.17
N VAL A 117 -23.94 6.96 -35.02
CA VAL A 117 -23.57 5.64 -35.53
C VAL A 117 -23.82 5.68 -37.04
N SER A 118 -22.84 5.25 -37.83
CA SER A 118 -22.83 5.29 -39.30
C SER A 118 -24.21 5.09 -39.92
N GLY A 119 -24.77 6.15 -40.51
CA GLY A 119 -25.86 6.05 -41.48
C GLY A 119 -27.13 6.80 -41.12
N LEU A 120 -27.73 6.66 -39.94
CA LEU A 120 -29.02 7.30 -39.63
C LEU A 120 -29.30 7.32 -38.10
N ASN A 121 -29.76 8.48 -37.62
CA ASN A 121 -30.20 8.82 -36.26
C ASN A 121 -29.09 8.90 -35.19
N GLY A 122 -28.75 10.14 -34.82
CA GLY A 122 -27.94 10.44 -33.65
C GLY A 122 -28.65 9.94 -32.39
N GLN A 123 -28.12 8.88 -31.80
CA GLN A 123 -28.61 8.37 -30.52
C GLN A 123 -28.05 9.28 -29.43
N GLN A 124 -28.94 9.94 -28.69
CA GLN A 124 -28.58 10.59 -27.44
C GLN A 124 -28.58 9.56 -26.34
N TYR A 125 -27.51 9.53 -25.57
CA TYR A 125 -27.41 8.66 -24.43
C TYR A 125 -27.12 9.55 -23.21
N ALA A 126 -27.84 9.29 -22.13
CA ALA A 126 -27.63 9.98 -20.87
C ALA A 126 -26.48 9.31 -20.10
N TYR A 127 -25.68 10.10 -19.39
CA TYR A 127 -24.73 9.57 -18.40
C TYR A 127 -25.51 8.88 -17.27
N ASN A 128 -25.01 7.74 -16.78
CA ASN A 128 -25.51 7.16 -15.55
C ASN A 128 -25.00 7.99 -14.36
N VAL A 129 -25.67 9.10 -14.06
CA VAL A 129 -25.18 10.06 -13.06
C VAL A 129 -25.22 9.45 -11.65
N ILE A 130 -24.09 9.47 -10.95
CA ILE A 130 -23.97 9.16 -9.52
C ILE A 130 -23.80 10.49 -8.79
N SER A 131 -24.89 10.94 -8.17
CA SER A 131 -24.98 12.25 -7.52
C SER A 131 -24.82 12.18 -6.00
N SER A 132 -25.08 11.03 -5.40
CA SER A 132 -25.06 10.82 -3.96
C SER A 132 -24.23 9.60 -3.54
N TRP A 133 -23.84 9.58 -2.28
CA TRP A 133 -23.09 8.46 -1.71
C TRP A 133 -23.87 7.14 -1.77
N GLY A 134 -25.19 7.17 -1.56
CA GLY A 134 -26.05 6.00 -1.67
C GLY A 134 -26.13 5.46 -3.11
N GLU A 135 -26.23 6.36 -4.08
CA GLU A 135 -26.22 6.00 -5.50
C GLU A 135 -24.90 5.34 -5.92
N ALA A 136 -23.78 5.71 -5.30
CA ALA A 136 -22.50 5.06 -5.57
C ALA A 136 -22.52 3.57 -5.22
N PHE A 137 -23.37 3.12 -4.29
CA PHE A 137 -23.58 1.69 -4.02
C PHE A 137 -24.65 1.07 -4.91
N SER A 138 -25.81 1.71 -5.06
CA SER A 138 -26.95 1.11 -5.75
C SER A 138 -26.78 1.10 -7.28
N LYS A 139 -26.27 2.19 -7.87
CA LYS A 139 -26.10 2.30 -9.33
C LYS A 139 -24.88 1.56 -9.84
N THR A 140 -23.83 1.41 -9.03
CA THR A 140 -22.65 0.65 -9.41
C THR A 140 -22.69 -0.79 -8.93
N GLY A 141 -23.52 -1.16 -7.95
CA GLY A 141 -23.42 -2.48 -7.30
C GLY A 141 -22.05 -2.78 -6.69
N SER A 142 -21.19 -1.76 -6.51
CA SER A 142 -19.80 -1.92 -6.11
C SER A 142 -19.51 -1.20 -4.80
N PRO A 143 -19.17 -1.93 -3.72
CA PRO A 143 -18.76 -1.29 -2.48
C PRO A 143 -17.48 -0.45 -2.66
N PHE A 144 -16.68 -0.71 -3.70
CA PHE A 144 -15.46 0.05 -3.97
C PHE A 144 -15.79 1.48 -4.40
N TYR A 145 -16.83 1.64 -5.22
CA TYR A 145 -17.29 2.95 -5.65
C TYR A 145 -17.88 3.75 -4.49
N GLY A 146 -18.67 3.10 -3.64
CA GLY A 146 -19.22 3.74 -2.45
C GLY A 146 -18.17 4.09 -1.39
N PHE A 147 -17.23 3.20 -1.06
CA PHE A 147 -16.26 3.45 0.02
C PHE A 147 -15.01 4.21 -0.39
N PHE A 148 -14.59 4.15 -1.66
CA PHE A 148 -13.33 4.72 -2.10
C PHE A 148 -13.50 5.78 -3.18
N VAL A 149 -14.20 5.45 -4.28
CA VAL A 149 -14.26 6.35 -5.45
C VAL A 149 -15.07 7.60 -5.14
N TYR A 150 -16.32 7.47 -4.69
CA TYR A 150 -17.20 8.61 -4.44
C TYR A 150 -16.69 9.53 -3.33
N PRO A 151 -16.24 9.05 -2.15
CA PRO A 151 -15.70 9.93 -1.11
C PRO A 151 -14.43 10.66 -1.56
N THR A 152 -13.59 10.00 -2.37
CA THR A 152 -12.39 10.65 -2.91
C THR A 152 -12.76 11.69 -3.97
N ALA A 153 -13.77 11.44 -4.81
CA ALA A 153 -14.29 12.42 -5.77
C ALA A 153 -14.88 13.64 -5.03
N LEU A 154 -15.66 13.40 -3.97
CA LEU A 154 -16.22 14.45 -3.12
C LEU A 154 -15.11 15.31 -2.49
N LEU A 155 -14.09 14.67 -1.91
CA LEU A 155 -12.94 15.37 -1.34
C LEU A 155 -12.22 16.22 -2.39
N LEU A 156 -11.94 15.63 -3.56
CA LEU A 156 -11.25 16.32 -4.64
C LEU A 156 -12.04 17.54 -5.13
N ASN A 157 -13.33 17.37 -5.42
CA ASN A 157 -14.19 18.46 -5.87
C ASN A 157 -14.37 19.52 -4.79
N ALA A 158 -14.48 19.14 -3.52
CA ALA A 158 -14.52 20.12 -2.42
C ALA A 158 -13.27 20.99 -2.40
N LEU A 159 -12.09 20.39 -2.60
CA LEU A 159 -10.83 21.13 -2.71
C LEU A 159 -10.77 22.01 -3.96
N ILE A 160 -11.17 21.49 -5.12
CA ILE A 160 -11.22 22.25 -6.39
C ILE A 160 -12.13 23.46 -6.22
N LYS A 161 -13.36 23.27 -5.73
CA LYS A 161 -14.32 24.35 -5.49
C LYS A 161 -13.81 25.35 -4.45
N GLY A 162 -13.19 24.86 -3.38
CA GLY A 162 -12.63 25.71 -2.34
C GLY A 162 -11.52 26.64 -2.84
N MET A 163 -10.70 26.19 -3.79
CA MET A 163 -9.59 26.97 -4.34
C MET A 163 -9.96 27.80 -5.58
N SER A 164 -10.77 27.26 -6.48
CA SER A 164 -11.15 27.93 -7.74
C SER A 164 -12.48 28.68 -7.67
N GLY A 165 -13.26 28.49 -6.60
CA GLY A 165 -14.61 29.05 -6.44
C GLY A 165 -15.70 28.32 -7.24
N THR A 166 -15.35 27.46 -8.19
CA THR A 166 -16.29 26.79 -9.10
C THR A 166 -15.88 25.35 -9.36
N LEU A 167 -16.82 24.53 -9.83
CA LEU A 167 -16.55 23.19 -10.37
C LEU A 167 -16.66 23.15 -11.90
N ASN A 168 -17.09 24.25 -12.52
CA ASN A 168 -17.15 24.39 -13.95
C ASN A 168 -15.83 25.00 -14.45
N PRO A 169 -15.00 24.23 -15.18
CA PRO A 169 -13.72 24.70 -15.71
C PRO A 169 -13.87 25.86 -16.69
N GLU A 170 -15.00 25.98 -17.38
CA GLU A 170 -15.30 27.09 -18.30
C GLU A 170 -15.60 28.41 -17.57
N LEU A 171 -16.11 28.32 -16.34
CA LEU A 171 -16.34 29.47 -15.46
C LEU A 171 -15.12 29.77 -14.58
N GLY A 172 -14.10 28.91 -14.64
CA GLY A 172 -12.86 29.09 -13.92
C GLY A 172 -12.04 30.22 -14.52
N ASN A 173 -11.33 30.97 -13.69
CA ASN A 173 -10.30 31.89 -14.16
C ASN A 173 -9.09 31.11 -14.70
N ASN A 174 -8.07 31.83 -15.20
CA ASN A 174 -6.80 31.24 -15.68
C ASN A 174 -6.09 30.34 -14.63
N SER A 175 -6.55 30.32 -13.38
CA SER A 175 -5.98 29.53 -12.28
C SER A 175 -6.73 28.23 -11.98
N TYR A 176 -7.77 27.85 -12.76
CA TYR A 176 -8.51 26.61 -12.53
C TYR A 176 -7.60 25.37 -12.57
N GLY A 177 -6.74 25.27 -13.59
CA GLY A 177 -5.76 24.18 -13.70
C GLY A 177 -4.82 24.08 -12.49
N VAL A 178 -4.35 25.23 -11.99
CA VAL A 178 -3.51 25.29 -10.78
C VAL A 178 -4.29 24.79 -9.56
N SER A 179 -5.55 25.19 -9.42
CA SER A 179 -6.43 24.71 -8.35
C SER A 179 -6.62 23.20 -8.40
N VAL A 180 -6.76 22.62 -9.60
CA VAL A 180 -6.85 21.16 -9.79
C VAL A 180 -5.55 20.47 -9.36
N ILE A 181 -4.38 21.00 -9.73
CA ILE A 181 -3.08 20.45 -9.29
C ILE A 181 -2.99 20.40 -7.76
N PHE A 182 -3.28 21.52 -7.10
CA PHE A 182 -3.24 21.58 -5.64
C PHE A 182 -4.30 20.68 -5.00
N ALA A 183 -5.47 20.53 -5.63
CA ALA A 183 -6.51 19.63 -5.12
C ALA A 183 -6.05 18.17 -5.18
N ILE A 184 -5.38 17.77 -6.27
CA ILE A 184 -4.75 16.45 -6.38
C ILE A 184 -3.66 16.29 -5.31
N LEU A 185 -2.77 17.27 -5.13
CA LEU A 185 -1.72 17.25 -4.11
C LEU A 185 -2.30 17.04 -2.69
N PHE A 186 -3.27 17.85 -2.28
CA PHE A 186 -3.87 17.74 -0.95
C PHE A 186 -4.65 16.43 -0.78
N THR A 187 -5.35 15.97 -1.82
CA THR A 187 -6.02 14.66 -1.83
C THR A 187 -5.00 13.54 -1.59
N VAL A 188 -3.84 13.58 -2.27
CA VAL A 188 -2.74 12.64 -2.07
C VAL A 188 -2.24 12.67 -0.64
N ILE A 189 -1.97 13.85 -0.09
CA ILE A 189 -1.47 14.01 1.29
C ILE A 189 -2.45 13.39 2.29
N ILE A 190 -3.75 13.68 2.17
CA ILE A 190 -4.79 13.17 3.07
C ILE A 190 -4.85 11.64 2.99
N ILE A 191 -5.01 11.11 1.79
CA ILE A 191 -5.13 9.67 1.55
C ILE A 191 -3.89 8.91 2.03
N LYS A 192 -2.71 9.38 1.65
CA LYS A 192 -1.45 8.73 2.03
C LYS A 192 -1.20 8.82 3.53
N SER A 193 -1.62 9.90 4.19
CA SER A 193 -1.51 10.02 5.65
C SER A 193 -2.46 9.07 6.37
N ILE A 194 -3.68 8.90 5.87
CA ILE A 194 -4.61 7.87 6.38
C ILE A 194 -4.01 6.47 6.19
N SER A 195 -3.51 6.16 4.99
CA SER A 195 -2.85 4.88 4.70
C SER A 195 -1.61 4.66 5.58
N LEU A 196 -0.86 5.73 5.86
CA LEU A 196 0.28 5.72 6.75
C LEU A 196 -0.13 5.41 8.20
N ALA A 197 -1.23 5.99 8.69
CA ALA A 197 -1.73 5.67 10.02
C ALA A 197 -1.99 4.16 10.18
N PHE A 198 -2.56 3.51 9.16
CA PHE A 198 -2.78 2.07 9.15
C PHE A 198 -1.48 1.25 9.01
N THR A 199 -0.53 1.73 8.22
CA THR A 199 0.74 1.03 7.93
C THR A 199 1.89 1.42 8.86
N TRP A 200 1.67 2.32 9.83
CA TRP A 200 2.71 2.91 10.68
C TRP A 200 3.60 1.87 11.33
N LYS A 201 3.01 0.82 11.92
CA LYS A 201 3.78 -0.26 12.56
C LYS A 201 4.62 -1.06 11.57
N SER A 202 4.13 -1.26 10.34
CA SER A 202 4.89 -1.94 9.29
C SER A 202 6.09 -1.09 8.88
N GLN A 203 5.85 0.19 8.61
CA GLN A 203 6.89 1.15 8.21
C GLN A 203 7.93 1.37 9.32
N ALA A 204 7.49 1.51 10.57
CA ALA A 204 8.39 1.68 11.72
C ALA A 204 9.27 0.45 11.98
N ASN A 205 8.80 -0.75 11.63
CA ASN A 205 9.53 -2.00 11.84
C ASN A 205 10.21 -2.53 10.55
N GLN A 206 10.42 -1.68 9.55
CA GLN A 206 11.00 -2.10 8.26
C GLN A 206 12.38 -2.77 8.41
N HIS A 207 13.21 -2.37 9.38
CA HIS A 207 14.47 -3.05 9.72
C HIS A 207 14.27 -4.54 10.08
N LYS A 208 13.21 -4.88 10.83
CA LYS A 208 12.93 -6.27 11.22
C LYS A 208 12.51 -7.12 10.01
N GLN A 209 11.79 -6.50 9.08
CA GLN A 209 11.45 -7.13 7.81
C GLN A 209 12.72 -7.43 6.99
N GLN A 210 13.70 -6.53 7.02
CA GLN A 210 14.98 -6.74 6.34
C GLN A 210 15.79 -7.87 6.98
N SER A 211 15.95 -7.87 8.31
CA SER A 211 16.67 -8.97 9.00
C SER A 211 16.01 -10.32 8.75
N PHE A 212 14.68 -10.36 8.69
CA PHE A 212 13.93 -11.55 8.31
C PHE A 212 14.26 -12.02 6.88
N GLN A 213 14.26 -11.11 5.89
CA GLN A 213 14.59 -11.46 4.49
C GLN A 213 16.01 -12.02 4.33
N LEU A 214 16.98 -11.49 5.09
CA LEU A 214 18.36 -11.97 5.08
C LEU A 214 18.47 -13.40 5.65
N LYS A 215 17.86 -13.67 6.81
CA LYS A 215 17.82 -15.01 7.41
C LYS A 215 17.04 -16.01 6.54
N GLN A 216 15.99 -15.55 5.88
CA GLN A 216 15.26 -16.35 4.90
C GLN A 216 16.15 -16.77 3.72
N ALA A 217 17.01 -15.87 3.23
CA ALA A 217 17.94 -16.18 2.14
C ALA A 217 18.97 -17.25 2.55
N GLU A 218 19.44 -17.25 3.79
CA GLU A 218 20.35 -18.28 4.32
C GLU A 218 19.68 -19.66 4.39
N ILE A 219 18.45 -19.74 4.91
CA ILE A 219 17.68 -20.99 4.92
C ILE A 219 17.48 -21.49 3.48
N GLN A 220 17.10 -20.60 2.55
CA GLN A 220 16.95 -20.97 1.14
C GLN A 220 18.25 -21.50 0.52
N ALA A 221 19.39 -20.92 0.90
CA ALA A 221 20.70 -21.37 0.42
C ALA A 221 21.12 -22.72 1.01
N LYS A 222 20.82 -22.98 2.29
CA LYS A 222 21.12 -24.26 2.97
C LYS A 222 20.51 -25.47 2.25
N TYR A 223 19.33 -25.32 1.66
CA TYR A 223 18.63 -26.39 0.94
C TYR A 223 18.74 -26.27 -0.59
N LYS A 224 19.56 -25.35 -1.09
CA LYS A 224 19.68 -25.11 -2.53
C LYS A 224 20.40 -26.28 -3.20
N GLY A 225 19.67 -27.05 -4.00
CA GLY A 225 20.19 -28.21 -4.72
C GLY A 225 19.50 -29.51 -4.32
N ASP A 226 18.97 -29.58 -3.10
CA ASP A 226 18.19 -30.73 -2.63
C ASP A 226 16.70 -30.53 -2.96
N LYS A 227 16.24 -31.21 -4.02
CA LYS A 227 14.85 -31.15 -4.49
C LYS A 227 13.96 -32.20 -3.82
N SER A 228 14.49 -33.01 -2.91
CA SER A 228 13.75 -34.09 -2.27
C SER A 228 12.51 -33.56 -1.51
N PRO A 229 11.41 -34.33 -1.44
CA PRO A 229 10.24 -33.96 -0.64
C PRO A 229 10.58 -33.66 0.82
N GLN A 230 11.55 -34.40 1.37
CA GLN A 230 12.03 -34.26 2.75
C GLN A 230 12.76 -32.93 2.96
N ALA A 231 13.63 -32.52 2.02
CA ALA A 231 14.30 -31.22 2.09
C ALA A 231 13.31 -30.05 2.00
N ARG A 232 12.29 -30.15 1.14
CA ARG A 232 11.22 -29.15 1.07
C ARG A 232 10.43 -29.06 2.37
N GLN A 233 10.13 -30.19 3.00
CA GLN A 233 9.44 -30.23 4.30
C GLN A 233 10.31 -29.60 5.40
N LYS A 234 11.59 -29.95 5.48
CA LYS A 234 12.54 -29.36 6.44
C LYS A 234 12.71 -27.85 6.24
N MET A 235 12.88 -27.42 4.99
CA MET A 235 12.95 -25.99 4.64
C MET A 235 11.68 -25.25 5.05
N SER A 236 10.50 -25.81 4.78
CA SER A 236 9.21 -25.22 5.18
C SER A 236 9.08 -25.14 6.71
N ALA A 237 9.53 -26.16 7.44
CA ALA A 237 9.55 -26.17 8.90
C ALA A 237 10.50 -25.11 9.48
N GLU A 238 11.72 -25.00 8.97
CA GLU A 238 12.69 -23.96 9.37
C GLU A 238 12.15 -22.55 9.07
N MET A 239 11.50 -22.36 7.91
CA MET A 239 10.89 -21.08 7.55
C MET A 239 9.76 -20.69 8.51
N LYS A 240 8.90 -21.64 8.88
CA LYS A 240 7.83 -21.43 9.88
C LYS A 240 8.40 -21.12 11.26
N ALA A 241 9.48 -21.82 11.66
CA ALA A 241 10.17 -21.56 12.91
C ALA A 241 10.79 -20.16 12.93
N LEU A 242 11.41 -19.71 11.85
CA LEU A 242 11.96 -18.36 11.71
C LEU A 242 10.85 -17.30 11.84
N GLN A 243 9.71 -17.48 11.15
CA GLN A 243 8.56 -16.57 11.25
C GLN A 243 8.05 -16.45 12.69
N LYS A 244 7.94 -17.58 13.41
CA LYS A 244 7.51 -17.60 14.82
C LYS A 244 8.52 -16.91 15.75
N ARG A 245 9.82 -17.10 15.53
CA ARG A 245 10.90 -16.49 16.33
C ARG A 245 10.99 -14.98 16.14
N GLU A 246 10.88 -14.50 14.89
CA GLU A 246 10.97 -13.07 14.56
C GLU A 246 9.65 -12.32 14.74
N GLY A 247 8.56 -13.03 15.04
CA GLY A 247 7.21 -12.44 15.16
C GLY A 247 6.72 -11.82 13.85
N PHE A 248 7.23 -12.29 12.71
CA PHE A 248 6.97 -11.73 11.40
C PHE A 248 5.90 -12.57 10.68
N SER A 249 4.85 -11.92 10.18
CA SER A 249 3.81 -12.57 9.40
C SER A 249 3.97 -12.22 7.92
N PRO A 250 3.92 -13.19 6.99
CA PRO A 250 3.86 -12.90 5.56
C PRO A 250 2.74 -11.91 5.18
N PHE A 251 1.63 -11.96 5.93
CA PHE A 251 0.48 -11.07 5.74
C PHE A 251 0.82 -9.59 5.99
N SER A 252 1.74 -9.27 6.91
CA SER A 252 2.10 -7.85 7.15
C SER A 252 2.82 -7.22 5.96
N SER A 253 3.62 -7.99 5.22
CA SER A 253 4.28 -7.51 4.00
C SER A 253 3.27 -7.26 2.89
N MET A 254 2.34 -8.20 2.73
CA MET A 254 1.31 -8.14 1.70
C MET A 254 0.33 -7.00 1.98
N ALA A 255 -0.06 -6.81 3.23
CA ALA A 255 -0.96 -5.72 3.63
C ALA A 255 -0.44 -4.33 3.25
N GLY A 256 0.88 -4.10 3.33
CA GLY A 256 1.48 -2.83 2.91
C GLY A 256 1.34 -2.55 1.41
N ALA A 257 1.56 -3.57 0.57
CA ALA A 257 1.40 -3.45 -0.88
C ALA A 257 -0.08 -3.21 -1.26
N PHE A 258 -0.99 -3.95 -0.65
CA PHE A 258 -2.43 -3.81 -0.90
C PHE A 258 -3.03 -2.52 -0.35
N ALA A 259 -2.45 -1.91 0.69
CA ALA A 259 -2.96 -0.66 1.25
C ALA A 259 -2.89 0.52 0.26
N SER A 260 -2.05 0.45 -0.77
CA SER A 260 -1.93 1.51 -1.78
C SER A 260 -2.80 1.29 -3.02
N MET A 261 -3.21 0.05 -3.29
CA MET A 261 -3.94 -0.31 -4.52
C MET A 261 -5.33 0.35 -4.61
N PRO A 262 -6.19 0.34 -3.56
CA PRO A 262 -7.52 0.95 -3.63
C PRO A 262 -7.49 2.41 -4.04
N PHE A 263 -6.50 3.15 -3.54
CA PHE A 263 -6.35 4.58 -3.83
C PHE A 263 -5.90 4.83 -5.26
N LEU A 264 -5.03 3.98 -5.81
CA LEU A 264 -4.62 4.06 -7.21
C LEU A 264 -5.83 3.89 -8.13
N PHE A 265 -6.62 2.83 -7.91
CA PHE A 265 -7.80 2.56 -8.72
C PHE A 265 -8.90 3.61 -8.52
N ALA A 266 -9.02 4.18 -7.32
CA ALA A 266 -9.99 5.25 -7.06
C ALA A 266 -9.65 6.50 -7.89
N ILE A 267 -8.40 6.96 -7.89
CA ILE A 267 -7.99 8.10 -8.72
C ILE A 267 -8.14 7.80 -10.21
N TYR A 268 -7.78 6.58 -10.64
CA TYR A 268 -7.99 6.16 -12.03
C TYR A 268 -9.47 6.19 -12.45
N ALA A 269 -10.38 5.83 -11.54
CA ALA A 269 -11.82 5.95 -11.76
C ALA A 269 -12.27 7.42 -11.80
N ILE A 270 -11.79 8.26 -10.87
CA ILE A 270 -12.21 9.67 -10.71
C ILE A 270 -11.78 10.52 -11.91
N VAL A 271 -10.54 10.38 -12.37
CA VAL A 271 -10.03 11.09 -13.57
C VAL A 271 -10.92 10.83 -14.79
N ARG A 272 -11.49 9.62 -14.90
CA ARG A 272 -12.36 9.23 -16.03
C ARG A 272 -13.84 9.51 -15.81
N SER A 273 -14.30 9.69 -14.57
CA SER A 273 -15.74 9.78 -14.24
C SER A 273 -16.18 11.14 -13.71
N THR A 274 -15.26 12.01 -13.30
CA THR A 274 -15.59 13.33 -12.72
C THR A 274 -15.44 14.45 -13.73
N LYS A 275 -16.49 15.26 -13.91
CA LYS A 275 -16.52 16.35 -14.90
C LYS A 275 -15.37 17.34 -14.72
N SER A 276 -15.14 17.76 -13.47
CA SER A 276 -14.10 18.73 -13.12
C SER A 276 -12.68 18.32 -13.51
N LEU A 277 -12.41 17.04 -13.77
CA LEU A 277 -11.13 16.55 -14.30
C LEU A 277 -11.15 16.24 -15.79
N LYS A 278 -12.29 15.78 -16.34
CA LYS A 278 -12.41 15.41 -17.76
C LYS A 278 -12.05 16.54 -18.71
N ILE A 279 -12.45 17.76 -18.36
CA ILE A 279 -12.26 18.95 -19.21
C ILE A 279 -11.23 19.93 -18.63
N ALA A 280 -10.56 19.55 -17.53
CA ALA A 280 -9.52 20.39 -16.94
C ALA A 280 -8.22 20.31 -17.74
N ASN A 281 -7.64 21.50 -17.96
CA ASN A 281 -6.31 21.67 -18.50
C ASN A 281 -5.38 22.23 -17.41
N VAL A 282 -4.18 21.68 -17.34
CA VAL A 282 -3.08 22.16 -16.50
C VAL A 282 -2.02 22.73 -17.42
N GLY A 283 -2.03 24.06 -17.60
CA GLY A 283 -1.28 24.68 -18.68
C GLY A 283 -1.74 24.12 -20.02
N LEU A 284 -0.80 23.53 -20.79
CA LEU A 284 -1.08 22.88 -22.08
C LEU A 284 -1.42 21.39 -21.97
N ILE A 285 -1.45 20.82 -20.77
CA ILE A 285 -1.70 19.39 -20.55
C ILE A 285 -3.17 19.18 -20.22
N ALA A 286 -3.89 18.47 -21.08
CA ALA A 286 -5.24 18.01 -20.80
C ALA A 286 -5.19 16.75 -19.91
N LEU A 287 -5.95 16.74 -18.82
CA LEU A 287 -5.84 15.67 -17.81
C LEU A 287 -6.39 14.31 -18.27
N ILE A 288 -7.29 14.31 -19.25
CA ILE A 288 -7.89 13.09 -19.80
C ILE A 288 -6.99 12.42 -20.84
N GLU A 289 -6.11 13.19 -21.48
CA GLU A 289 -5.29 12.73 -22.59
C GLU A 289 -4.17 11.80 -22.14
N LYS A 290 -3.82 10.84 -22.99
CA LYS A 290 -2.76 9.86 -22.73
C LYS A 290 -1.42 10.41 -23.23
N PRO A 291 -0.37 10.47 -22.39
CA PRO A 291 0.93 11.03 -22.78
C PRO A 291 1.52 10.41 -24.04
N TRP A 292 1.40 9.09 -24.21
CA TRP A 292 1.92 8.38 -25.39
C TRP A 292 1.25 8.83 -26.69
N SER A 293 -0.08 8.91 -26.69
CA SER A 293 -0.85 9.29 -27.88
C SER A 293 -0.54 10.72 -28.31
N GLN A 294 -0.44 11.62 -27.33
CA GLN A 294 -0.17 13.04 -27.57
C GLN A 294 1.26 13.28 -28.04
N MET A 295 2.23 12.54 -27.50
CA MET A 295 3.61 12.60 -27.98
C MET A 295 3.73 12.14 -29.44
N LEU A 296 2.98 11.09 -29.84
CA LEU A 296 2.93 10.64 -31.24
C LEU A 296 2.24 11.65 -32.18
N SER A 297 1.33 12.48 -31.68
CA SER A 297 0.72 13.57 -32.44
C SER A 297 1.55 14.86 -32.46
N GLY A 298 2.75 14.85 -31.88
CA GLY A 298 3.68 15.99 -31.89
C GLY A 298 3.60 16.92 -30.67
N GLU A 299 2.78 16.60 -29.67
CA GLU A 299 2.62 17.42 -28.46
C GLU A 299 3.75 17.14 -27.44
N VAL A 300 4.87 17.85 -27.62
CA VAL A 300 6.10 17.67 -26.83
C VAL A 300 5.90 17.92 -25.33
N ILE A 301 4.88 18.69 -24.93
CA ILE A 301 4.63 18.99 -23.50
C ILE A 301 4.38 17.73 -22.66
N TYR A 302 3.83 16.67 -23.26
CA TYR A 302 3.61 15.39 -22.57
C TYR A 302 4.92 14.63 -22.33
N LEU A 303 5.99 14.90 -23.11
CA LEU A 303 7.33 14.38 -22.83
C LEU A 303 7.89 15.00 -21.55
N THR A 304 7.67 16.29 -21.30
CA THR A 304 8.08 16.95 -20.06
C THR A 304 7.40 16.31 -18.85
N LEU A 305 6.12 15.97 -18.95
CA LEU A 305 5.40 15.26 -17.89
C LEU A 305 6.07 13.92 -17.54
N LEU A 306 6.41 13.12 -18.56
CA LEU A 306 7.12 11.85 -18.37
C LEU A 306 8.55 12.06 -17.84
N ALA A 307 9.26 13.08 -18.32
CA ALA A 307 10.62 13.41 -17.90
C ALA A 307 10.70 13.83 -16.42
N VAL A 308 9.65 14.46 -15.88
CA VAL A 308 9.53 14.75 -14.44
C VAL A 308 9.13 13.51 -13.66
N TYR A 309 8.13 12.77 -14.16
CA TYR A 309 7.56 11.64 -13.46
C TYR A 309 8.51 10.45 -13.32
N LEU A 310 9.15 10.01 -14.41
CA LEU A 310 9.92 8.76 -14.43
C LEU A 310 11.11 8.77 -13.46
N PRO A 311 11.97 9.80 -13.42
CA PRO A 311 13.06 9.84 -12.45
C PRO A 311 12.55 9.82 -11.02
N LEU A 312 11.48 10.57 -10.73
CA LEU A 312 10.88 10.64 -9.41
C LEU A 312 10.32 9.29 -8.95
N GLN A 313 9.64 8.56 -9.84
CA GLN A 313 9.15 7.21 -9.58
C GLN A 313 10.31 6.22 -9.33
N ILE A 314 11.36 6.28 -10.15
CA ILE A 314 12.54 5.42 -10.00
C ILE A 314 13.21 5.68 -8.66
N VAL A 315 13.40 6.95 -8.28
CA VAL A 315 13.93 7.33 -6.96
C VAL A 315 13.04 6.81 -5.84
N SER A 316 11.72 7.03 -5.91
CA SER A 316 10.76 6.55 -4.91
C SER A 316 10.80 5.03 -4.70
N MET A 317 11.02 4.27 -5.77
CA MET A 317 11.10 2.82 -5.72
C MET A 317 12.45 2.31 -5.19
N LEU A 318 13.57 2.87 -5.66
CA LEU A 318 14.92 2.41 -5.32
C LEU A 318 15.41 2.94 -3.97
N LEU A 319 14.93 4.11 -3.53
CA LEU A 319 15.37 4.75 -2.30
C LEU A 319 15.25 3.83 -1.07
N PRO A 320 14.12 3.13 -0.82
CA PRO A 320 14.03 2.16 0.25
C PRO A 320 15.18 1.17 0.23
N LEU A 321 15.56 0.61 -0.93
CA LEU A 321 16.66 -0.35 -1.08
C LEU A 321 18.03 0.26 -0.80
N VAL A 322 18.29 1.43 -1.35
CA VAL A 322 19.57 2.16 -1.17
C VAL A 322 19.80 2.42 0.32
N LEU A 323 18.78 2.90 1.03
CA LEU A 323 18.87 3.19 2.46
C LEU A 323 19.09 1.91 3.31
N GLN A 324 18.56 0.76 2.91
CA GLN A 324 18.86 -0.52 3.60
C GLN A 324 20.32 -0.90 3.42
N SER A 325 20.84 -0.74 2.21
CA SER A 325 22.23 -1.06 1.90
C SER A 325 23.20 -0.20 2.69
N ILE A 326 22.89 1.08 2.95
CA ILE A 326 23.68 1.97 3.81
C ILE A 326 23.74 1.45 5.25
N LYS A 327 22.61 1.05 5.85
CA LYS A 327 22.59 0.50 7.22
C LYS A 327 23.30 -0.84 7.37
N GLN A 328 23.34 -1.65 6.32
CA GLN A 328 23.90 -2.99 6.36
C GLN A 328 25.39 -3.03 5.96
N LYS A 329 26.02 -1.90 5.59
CA LYS A 329 27.45 -1.85 5.28
C LYS A 329 28.35 -2.32 6.43
N SER A 330 27.86 -2.31 7.67
CA SER A 330 28.57 -2.80 8.86
C SER A 330 28.37 -4.30 9.13
N ILE A 331 27.59 -5.02 8.32
CA ILE A 331 27.31 -6.46 8.48
C ILE A 331 27.99 -7.20 7.33
N THR A 332 28.85 -8.17 7.63
CA THR A 332 29.43 -9.06 6.63
C THR A 332 28.33 -9.96 6.06
N LEU A 333 27.99 -9.76 4.79
CA LEU A 333 26.91 -10.50 4.16
C LEU A 333 27.43 -11.74 3.43
N THR A 334 26.74 -12.85 3.61
CA THR A 334 26.98 -14.10 2.89
C THR A 334 26.64 -13.95 1.40
N ASP A 335 27.19 -14.82 0.54
CA ASP A 335 26.90 -14.79 -0.89
C ASP A 335 25.42 -15.02 -1.20
N ALA A 336 24.75 -15.84 -0.37
CA ALA A 336 23.31 -16.05 -0.43
C ALA A 336 22.53 -14.75 -0.22
N GLN A 337 22.89 -13.98 0.81
CA GLN A 337 22.29 -12.69 1.11
C GLN A 337 22.56 -11.66 0.00
N ARG A 338 23.79 -11.60 -0.55
CA ARG A 338 24.13 -10.73 -1.68
C ARG A 338 23.30 -11.06 -2.92
N LYS A 339 23.17 -12.34 -3.26
CA LYS A 339 22.36 -12.80 -4.40
C LYS A 339 20.88 -12.47 -4.21
N SER A 340 20.34 -12.65 -3.01
CA SER A 340 18.95 -12.28 -2.69
C SER A 340 18.70 -10.78 -2.90
N ARG A 341 19.60 -9.92 -2.40
CA ARG A 341 19.50 -8.47 -2.65
C ARG A 341 19.62 -8.11 -4.12
N LYS A 342 20.57 -8.69 -4.86
CA LYS A 342 20.68 -8.45 -6.31
C LYS A 342 19.39 -8.82 -7.04
N LYS A 343 18.76 -9.94 -6.69
CA LYS A 343 17.45 -10.34 -7.22
C LYS A 343 16.36 -9.30 -6.91
N GLN A 344 16.36 -8.73 -5.71
CA GLN A 344 15.43 -7.67 -5.31
C GLN A 344 15.63 -6.39 -6.15
N TYR A 345 16.87 -5.96 -6.40
CA TYR A 345 17.17 -4.82 -7.28
C TYR A 345 16.70 -5.07 -8.72
N ILE A 346 16.99 -6.25 -9.28
CA ILE A 346 16.59 -6.62 -10.64
C ILE A 346 15.06 -6.62 -10.77
N MET A 347 14.36 -7.24 -9.81
CA MET A 347 12.90 -7.30 -9.82
C MET A 347 12.29 -5.90 -9.79
N GLN A 348 12.82 -5.00 -8.96
CA GLN A 348 12.39 -3.61 -8.95
C GLN A 348 12.68 -2.89 -10.26
N GLY A 349 13.88 -3.07 -10.84
CA GLY A 349 14.22 -2.52 -12.15
C GLY A 349 13.24 -2.94 -13.26
N ILE A 350 12.85 -4.22 -13.27
CA ILE A 350 11.83 -4.75 -14.19
C ILE A 350 10.48 -4.04 -13.96
N PHE A 351 10.04 -3.92 -12.70
CA PHE A 351 8.79 -3.22 -12.38
C PHE A 351 8.83 -1.75 -12.83
N ALA A 352 9.92 -1.02 -12.58
CA ALA A 352 10.06 0.35 -13.07
C ALA A 352 9.99 0.44 -14.60
N PHE A 353 10.66 -0.48 -15.31
CA PHE A 353 10.61 -0.52 -16.76
C PHE A 353 9.18 -0.76 -17.29
N VAL A 354 8.46 -1.74 -16.75
CA VAL A 354 7.05 -1.98 -17.11
C VAL A 354 6.19 -0.75 -16.81
N PHE A 355 6.45 -0.07 -15.69
CA PHE A 355 5.67 1.08 -15.27
C PHE A 355 5.82 2.29 -16.22
N ILE A 356 6.93 2.41 -16.95
CA ILE A 356 7.11 3.44 -17.99
C ILE A 356 5.97 3.33 -19.02
N PHE A 357 5.71 2.13 -19.52
CA PHE A 357 4.66 1.88 -20.51
C PHE A 357 3.26 2.07 -19.94
N VAL A 358 3.04 1.62 -18.70
CA VAL A 358 1.75 1.81 -18.01
C VAL A 358 1.42 3.29 -17.90
N VAL A 359 2.38 4.12 -17.45
CA VAL A 359 2.12 5.55 -17.25
C VAL A 359 1.91 6.29 -18.56
N ALA A 360 2.70 5.97 -19.58
CA ALA A 360 2.51 6.56 -20.89
C ALA A 360 1.13 6.22 -21.51
N SER A 361 0.51 5.10 -21.10
CA SER A 361 -0.76 4.61 -21.63
C SER A 361 -2.02 5.05 -20.87
N VAL A 362 -1.87 5.66 -19.68
CA VAL A 362 -3.02 6.15 -18.88
C VAL A 362 -3.19 7.66 -19.01
N ALA A 363 -4.36 8.16 -18.60
CA ALA A 363 -4.67 9.58 -18.60
C ALA A 363 -3.67 10.42 -17.77
N SER A 364 -3.32 11.61 -18.27
CA SER A 364 -2.30 12.48 -17.70
C SER A 364 -2.60 12.94 -16.27
N GLY A 365 -3.87 13.05 -15.88
CA GLY A 365 -4.28 13.32 -14.49
C GLY A 365 -3.81 12.23 -13.50
N VAL A 366 -3.72 10.99 -13.95
CA VAL A 366 -3.18 9.87 -13.15
C VAL A 366 -1.66 10.00 -12.99
N ALA A 367 -0.97 10.46 -14.03
CA ALA A 367 0.47 10.74 -13.97
C ALA A 367 0.80 11.86 -12.97
N ILE A 368 0.01 12.94 -12.94
CA ILE A 368 0.16 14.02 -11.95
C ILE A 368 -0.03 13.50 -10.53
N TYR A 369 -1.07 12.67 -10.30
CA TYR A 369 -1.25 11.99 -9.01
C TYR A 369 -0.01 11.18 -8.61
N TRP A 370 0.58 10.43 -9.55
CA TRP A 370 1.76 9.62 -9.25
C TRP A 370 3.01 10.43 -8.95
N ILE A 371 3.18 11.62 -9.54
CA ILE A 371 4.26 12.55 -9.16
C ILE A 371 4.12 12.86 -7.66
N PHE A 372 2.97 13.37 -7.22
CA PHE A 372 2.75 13.70 -5.82
C PHE A 372 2.82 12.49 -4.89
N SER A 373 2.27 11.34 -5.30
CA SER A 373 2.36 10.09 -4.53
C SER A 373 3.82 9.64 -4.38
N SER A 374 4.65 9.77 -5.42
CA SER A 374 6.07 9.42 -5.38
C SER A 374 6.86 10.37 -4.48
N THR A 375 6.61 11.67 -4.58
CA THR A 375 7.18 12.67 -3.67
C THR A 375 6.84 12.36 -2.21
N TYR A 376 5.56 12.08 -1.92
CA TYR A 376 5.14 11.69 -0.57
C TYR A 376 5.89 10.45 -0.09
N GLN A 377 6.01 9.42 -0.93
CA GLN A 377 6.71 8.18 -0.57
C GLN A 377 8.20 8.39 -0.31
N ILE A 378 8.86 9.28 -1.05
CA ILE A 378 10.27 9.66 -0.80
C ILE A 378 10.39 10.32 0.58
N ILE A 379 9.57 11.35 0.84
CA ILE A 379 9.55 12.07 2.12
C ILE A 379 9.28 11.10 3.27
N GLN A 380 8.28 10.24 3.12
CA GLN A 380 7.93 9.21 4.09
C GLN A 380 9.13 8.29 4.36
N THR A 381 9.75 7.75 3.30
CA THR A 381 10.87 6.80 3.42
C THR A 381 12.06 7.43 4.14
N LEU A 382 12.42 8.67 3.79
CA LEU A 382 13.47 9.43 4.46
C LEU A 382 13.10 9.69 5.93
N GLY A 383 11.86 10.11 6.20
CA GLY A 383 11.36 10.35 7.55
C GLY A 383 11.50 9.13 8.46
N PHE A 384 11.07 7.93 8.02
CA PHE A 384 11.24 6.70 8.78
C PHE A 384 12.71 6.29 8.93
N PHE A 385 13.53 6.51 7.90
CA PHE A 385 14.95 6.20 7.96
C PHE A 385 15.65 7.01 9.06
N PHE A 386 15.49 8.34 9.04
CA PHE A 386 16.07 9.24 10.04
C PHE A 386 15.48 9.01 11.42
N TRP A 387 14.17 8.81 11.54
CA TRP A 387 13.52 8.50 12.81
C TRP A 387 14.09 7.22 13.45
N ASN A 388 14.23 6.16 12.66
CA ASN A 388 14.79 4.89 13.13
C ASN A 388 16.28 5.00 13.47
N GLN A 389 17.05 5.78 12.73
CA GLN A 389 18.46 6.03 13.02
C GLN A 389 18.64 6.79 14.34
N HIS A 390 17.88 7.87 14.53
CA HIS A 390 17.90 8.65 15.76
C HIS A 390 17.48 7.81 16.97
N LYS A 391 16.44 6.97 16.83
CA LYS A 391 16.02 6.03 17.88
C LYS A 391 17.11 5.02 18.24
N ALA A 392 17.82 4.47 17.26
CA ALA A 392 18.93 3.55 17.50
C ALA A 392 20.08 4.23 18.26
N ASN A 393 20.47 5.44 17.83
CA ASN A 393 21.54 6.20 18.48
C ASN A 393 21.22 6.54 19.95
N ARG A 394 19.97 6.93 20.25
CA ARG A 394 19.52 7.14 21.64
C ARG A 394 19.65 5.89 22.49
N SER A 395 19.25 4.73 21.96
CA SER A 395 19.35 3.47 22.72
C SER A 395 20.80 3.09 23.05
N VAL A 396 21.76 3.32 22.13
CA VAL A 396 23.19 3.09 22.39
C VAL A 396 23.71 4.05 23.46
N GLN A 397 23.36 5.32 23.37
CA GLN A 397 23.74 6.32 24.37
C GLN A 397 23.18 6.00 25.75
N GLU A 398 21.93 5.51 25.85
CA GLU A 398 21.33 5.06 27.11
C GLU A 398 22.08 3.87 27.71
N VAL A 399 22.45 2.87 26.92
CA VAL A 399 23.26 1.73 27.40
C VAL A 399 24.62 2.19 27.89
N GLN A 400 25.31 3.05 27.15
CA GLN A 400 26.60 3.61 27.56
C GLN A 400 26.49 4.49 28.82
N ARG A 401 25.38 5.21 29.01
CA ARG A 401 25.11 5.94 30.25
C ARG A 401 24.91 5.01 31.43
N ARG A 402 24.16 3.92 31.26
CA ARG A 402 23.96 2.89 32.31
C ARG A 402 25.28 2.23 32.72
N LYS A 403 26.09 1.81 31.74
CA LYS A 403 27.43 1.24 32.00
C LYS A 403 28.33 2.19 32.80
N ARG A 404 28.41 3.46 32.38
CA ARG A 404 29.19 4.49 33.11
C ARG A 404 28.69 4.73 34.53
N GLN A 405 27.38 4.64 34.76
CA GLN A 405 26.80 4.76 36.11
C GLN A 405 27.15 3.55 36.98
N GLU A 406 27.13 2.35 36.40
CA GLU A 406 27.49 1.10 37.08
C GLU A 406 28.98 1.06 37.43
N GLU A 407 29.87 1.44 36.50
CA GLU A 407 31.31 1.60 36.75
C GLU A 407 31.58 2.60 37.88
N ARG A 408 30.87 3.74 37.91
CA ARG A 408 30.97 4.72 38.99
C ARG A 408 30.46 4.19 40.34
N ARG A 409 29.44 3.32 40.34
CA ARG A 409 28.94 2.67 41.57
C ARG A 409 29.95 1.66 42.10
N LEU A 410 30.50 0.83 41.23
CA LEU A 410 31.54 -0.15 41.58
C LEU A 410 32.81 0.55 42.10
N ALA A 411 33.24 1.64 41.45
CA ALA A 411 34.38 2.43 41.91
C ALA A 411 34.17 3.10 43.29
N LYS A 412 32.92 3.34 43.71
CA LYS A 412 32.58 3.84 45.05
C LYS A 412 32.50 2.73 46.10
N LEU A 413 32.23 1.48 45.70
CA LEU A 413 32.21 0.32 46.60
C LEU A 413 33.61 -0.23 46.88
N ASN A 414 34.55 0.00 45.95
CA ASN A 414 35.96 -0.41 46.08
C ASN A 414 36.85 0.65 46.75
N LYS A 415 36.29 1.80 47.12
CA LYS A 415 36.92 2.83 47.96
C LYS A 415 36.26 2.79 49.34
#